data_AF-A0AAE3UST4-F1
#
_entry.id   AF-A0AAE3UST4-F1
#
_cell.length_a   1.000
_cell.length_b   1.000
_cell.length_c   1.000
_cell.angle_alpha   90.00
_cell.angle_beta   90.00
_cell.angle_gamma   90.00
#
_symmetry.space_group_name_H-M   'P 1'
#
loop_
_entity.id
_entity.type
_entity.pdbx_description
1 polymer ?
#
loop_
_entity_poly.entity_id
_entity_poly.type
_entity_poly.pdbx_seq_one_letter_code
_entity_poly.pdbx_strand_id
1 'polypeptide(L)'
;MQQYETGSSLQLRNLIRQRHAEWSEKTFGNVGPIGPLKHLSKEALEAADDVGDLSEWADMQFLLWDAQRRAGISDQEITAAMEEKLKVNMAREWPEPKDGEPRLHIKP
;
A
#
# COMPACT_ATOMS: atom_id res chain seq x y z
N MET A 1 -1.72 22.64 7.00
CA MET A 1 -0.88 23.03 5.85
C MET A 1 -0.59 21.78 5.05
N GLN A 2 -1.05 21.69 3.80
CA GLN A 2 -0.63 20.60 2.90
C GLN A 2 0.82 20.86 2.50
N GLN A 3 1.75 20.14 3.13
CA GLN A 3 3.10 20.04 2.61
C GLN A 3 3.04 19.07 1.43
N TYR A 4 3.06 19.61 0.22
CA TYR A 4 3.25 18.80 -0.98
C TYR A 4 4.68 18.23 -0.94
N GLU A 5 4.84 16.97 -1.35
CA GLU A 5 6.17 16.37 -1.50
C GLU A 5 7.00 17.22 -2.48
N THR A 6 8.21 17.58 -2.07
CA THR A 6 9.16 18.28 -2.92
C THR A 6 9.75 17.30 -3.95
N GLY A 7 10.33 17.81 -5.05
CA GLY A 7 11.04 16.96 -6.01
C GLY A 7 12.14 16.10 -5.36
N SER A 8 12.78 16.60 -4.31
CA SER A 8 13.82 15.87 -3.57
C SER A 8 13.26 14.71 -2.74
N SER A 9 12.10 14.87 -2.11
CA SER A 9 11.48 13.78 -1.32
C SER A 9 10.95 12.66 -2.22
N LEU A 10 10.40 13.00 -3.39
CA LEU A 10 9.98 12.01 -4.40
C LEU A 10 11.18 11.18 -4.91
N GLN A 11 12.29 11.84 -5.18
CA GLN A 11 13.54 11.18 -5.58
C GLN A 11 14.04 10.20 -4.51
N LEU A 12 14.02 10.60 -3.24
CA LEU A 12 14.42 9.73 -2.12
C LEU A 12 13.48 8.52 -1.99
N ARG A 13 12.16 8.72 -2.09
CA ARG A 13 11.17 7.63 -2.02
C ARG A 13 11.38 6.59 -3.11
N ASN A 14 11.66 7.04 -4.33
CA ASN A 14 11.96 6.15 -5.46
C ASN A 14 13.27 5.37 -5.22
N LEU A 15 14.30 6.02 -4.69
CA LEU A 15 15.56 5.36 -4.34
C LEU A 15 15.38 4.28 -3.25
N ILE A 16 14.59 4.59 -2.21
CA ILE A 16 14.26 3.62 -1.15
C ILE A 16 13.54 2.42 -1.74
N ARG A 17 12.52 2.65 -2.60
CA ARG A 17 11.77 1.58 -3.26
C ARG A 17 12.66 0.69 -4.14
N GLN A 18 13.60 1.29 -4.88
CA GLN A 18 14.57 0.54 -5.69
C GLN A 18 15.48 -0.34 -4.82
N ARG A 19 16.08 0.24 -3.77
CA ARG A 19 16.95 -0.51 -2.84
C ARG A 19 16.20 -1.65 -2.17
N HIS A 20 14.95 -1.42 -1.79
CA HIS A 20 14.08 -2.46 -1.23
C HIS A 20 13.86 -3.60 -2.23
N ALA A 21 13.54 -3.29 -3.49
CA ALA A 21 13.36 -4.30 -4.53
C ALA A 21 14.64 -5.12 -4.77
N GLU A 22 15.81 -4.47 -4.85
CA GLU A 22 17.11 -5.13 -5.02
C GLU A 22 17.43 -6.07 -3.85
N TRP A 23 17.21 -5.61 -2.61
CA TRP A 23 17.40 -6.42 -1.41
C TRP A 23 16.41 -7.60 -1.35
N SER A 24 15.13 -7.36 -1.64
CA SER A 24 14.10 -8.41 -1.64
C SER A 24 14.40 -9.49 -2.68
N GLU A 25 14.81 -9.11 -3.88
CA GLU A 25 15.23 -10.05 -4.93
C GLU A 25 16.44 -10.87 -4.49
N LYS A 26 17.46 -10.23 -3.91
CA LYS A 26 18.67 -10.91 -3.43
C LYS A 26 18.37 -11.88 -2.28
N THR A 27 17.45 -11.52 -1.39
CA THR A 27 17.17 -12.27 -0.15
C THR A 27 16.21 -13.43 -0.39
N PHE A 28 15.13 -13.17 -1.13
CA PHE A 28 14.03 -14.13 -1.30
C PHE A 28 13.99 -14.76 -2.69
N GLY A 29 14.74 -14.23 -3.65
CA GLY A 29 14.76 -14.71 -5.03
C GLY A 29 13.45 -14.47 -5.78
N ASN A 30 13.24 -15.29 -6.81
CA ASN A 30 12.10 -15.21 -7.71
C ASN A 30 10.84 -15.88 -7.11
N VAL A 31 10.25 -15.24 -6.10
CA VAL A 31 8.95 -15.60 -5.54
C VAL A 31 7.83 -14.69 -6.05
N GLY A 32 6.60 -15.22 -6.07
CA GLY A 32 5.40 -14.49 -6.50
C GLY A 32 4.83 -13.54 -5.43
N PRO A 33 3.79 -12.76 -5.78
CA PRO A 33 3.26 -11.67 -4.95
C PRO A 33 2.44 -12.14 -3.73
N ILE A 34 2.03 -13.41 -3.69
CA ILE A 34 1.12 -13.94 -2.64
C ILE A 34 1.76 -13.87 -1.24
N GLY A 35 3.06 -14.13 -1.13
CA GLY A 35 3.78 -14.09 0.15
C GLY A 35 3.71 -12.70 0.80
N PRO A 36 4.22 -11.65 0.12
CA PRO A 36 4.10 -10.28 0.60
C PRO A 36 2.66 -9.83 0.91
N LEU A 37 1.66 -10.24 0.13
CA LEU A 37 0.25 -9.90 0.42
C LEU A 37 -0.27 -10.55 1.73
N LYS A 38 0.11 -11.81 1.99
CA LYS A 38 -0.24 -12.48 3.25
C LYS A 38 0.45 -11.83 4.43
N HIS A 39 1.70 -11.38 4.25
CA HIS A 39 2.44 -10.66 5.28
C HIS A 39 1.84 -9.28 5.51
N LEU A 40 1.48 -8.54 4.46
CA LEU A 40 0.82 -7.24 4.56
C LEU A 40 -0.46 -7.29 5.41
N SER A 41 -1.19 -8.41 5.35
CA SER A 41 -2.39 -8.60 6.19
C SER A 41 -2.07 -8.72 7.69
N LYS A 42 -0.86 -9.17 8.05
CA LYS A 42 -0.38 -9.24 9.44
C LYS A 42 0.09 -7.86 9.92
N GLU A 43 0.91 -7.16 9.13
CA GLU A 43 1.42 -5.84 9.54
C GLU A 43 0.29 -4.82 9.63
N ALA A 44 -0.78 -5.00 8.85
CA ALA A 44 -1.99 -4.18 9.00
C ALA A 44 -2.69 -4.39 10.36
N LEU A 45 -2.59 -5.57 10.97
CA LEU A 45 -3.09 -5.84 12.32
C LEU A 45 -2.12 -5.28 13.37
N GLU A 46 -0.81 -5.45 13.18
CA GLU A 46 0.21 -4.90 14.08
C GLU A 46 0.13 -3.36 14.12
N ALA A 47 0.00 -2.70 12.97
CA ALA A 47 -0.24 -1.26 12.86
C ALA A 47 -1.58 -0.82 13.47
N ALA A 48 -2.60 -1.69 13.49
CA ALA A 48 -3.89 -1.37 14.13
C ALA A 48 -3.80 -1.47 15.65
N ASP A 49 -2.97 -2.37 16.18
CA ASP A 49 -2.72 -2.54 17.61
C ASP A 49 -1.84 -1.40 18.18
N ASP A 50 -0.87 -0.90 17.41
CA ASP A 50 -0.11 0.31 17.75
C ASP A 50 0.00 1.27 16.55
N VAL A 51 -1.02 2.12 16.39
CA VAL A 51 -1.06 3.13 15.32
C VAL A 51 0.08 4.16 15.39
N GLY A 52 0.75 4.27 16.53
CA GLY A 52 1.89 5.16 16.73
C GLY A 52 3.22 4.58 16.25
N ASP A 53 3.28 3.27 15.99
CA ASP A 53 4.50 2.61 15.51
C ASP A 53 4.68 2.84 14.00
N LEU A 54 5.53 3.81 13.66
CA LEU A 54 5.88 4.12 12.27
C LEU A 54 6.55 2.95 11.53
N SER A 55 7.13 1.97 12.25
CA SER A 55 7.74 0.77 11.64
C SER A 55 6.70 0.00 10.84
N GLU A 56 5.55 -0.26 11.45
CA GLU A 56 4.50 -1.10 10.88
C GLU A 56 3.87 -0.45 9.64
N TRP A 57 3.76 0.89 9.66
CA TRP A 57 3.38 1.64 8.46
C TRP A 57 4.41 1.52 7.34
N ALA A 58 5.70 1.52 7.66
CA ALA A 58 6.77 1.33 6.68
C ALA A 58 6.75 -0.10 6.10
N ASP A 59 6.51 -1.11 6.94
CA ASP A 59 6.39 -2.50 6.49
C ASP A 59 5.21 -2.70 5.55
N MET A 60 4.06 -2.10 5.84
CA MET A 60 2.94 -2.09 4.89
C MET A 60 3.32 -1.52 3.51
N GLN A 61 4.11 -0.43 3.48
CA GLN A 61 4.56 0.16 2.22
C GLN A 61 5.55 -0.74 1.47
N PHE A 62 6.50 -1.34 2.18
CA PHE A 62 7.47 -2.26 1.58
C PHE A 62 6.79 -3.51 1.01
N LEU A 63 5.89 -4.11 1.76
CA LEU A 63 5.17 -5.32 1.36
C LEU A 63 4.22 -5.05 0.18
N LEU A 64 3.54 -3.90 0.17
CA LEU A 64 2.72 -3.49 -0.99
C LEU A 64 3.58 -3.29 -2.24
N TRP A 65 4.71 -2.58 -2.13
CA TRP A 65 5.61 -2.37 -3.27
C TRP A 65 6.19 -3.67 -3.81
N ASP A 66 6.57 -4.61 -2.95
CA ASP A 66 7.11 -5.89 -3.39
C ASP A 66 6.05 -6.76 -4.03
N ALA A 67 4.83 -6.80 -3.47
CA ALA A 67 3.69 -7.47 -4.08
C ALA A 67 3.40 -6.93 -5.48
N GLN A 68 3.33 -5.60 -5.63
CA GLN A 68 3.09 -4.95 -6.93
C GLN A 68 4.17 -5.30 -7.96
N ARG A 69 5.44 -5.15 -7.58
CA ARG A 69 6.58 -5.47 -8.46
C ARG A 69 6.57 -6.93 -8.89
N ARG A 70 6.34 -7.86 -7.95
CA ARG A 70 6.30 -9.31 -8.22
C ARG A 70 5.07 -9.73 -9.03
N ALA A 71 4.00 -8.94 -9.02
CA ALA A 71 2.84 -9.10 -9.89
C ALA A 71 3.04 -8.50 -11.29
N GLY A 72 4.15 -7.81 -11.53
CA GLY A 72 4.41 -7.10 -12.79
C GLY A 72 3.57 -5.83 -12.97
N ILE A 73 2.99 -5.29 -11.90
CA ILE A 73 2.14 -4.10 -11.95
C ILE A 73 3.02 -2.85 -11.96
N SER A 74 2.90 -2.06 -13.00
CA SER A 74 3.60 -0.77 -13.13
C SER A 74 2.93 0.34 -12.33
N ASP A 75 3.69 1.40 -12.05
CA ASP A 75 3.17 2.60 -11.38
C ASP A 75 2.07 3.29 -12.20
N GLN A 76 2.15 3.23 -13.53
CA GLN A 76 1.11 3.77 -14.41
C GLN A 76 -0.20 2.97 -14.29
N GLU A 77 -0.11 1.64 -14.31
CA GLU A 77 -1.29 0.77 -14.20
C GLU A 77 -1.99 0.93 -12.85
N ILE A 78 -1.25 0.91 -11.74
CA ILE A 78 -1.87 1.09 -10.43
C ILE A 78 -2.44 2.49 -10.26
N THR A 79 -1.78 3.53 -10.77
CA THR A 79 -2.28 4.91 -10.68
C THR A 79 -3.59 5.06 -11.45
N ALA A 80 -3.68 4.53 -12.67
CA ALA A 80 -4.92 4.53 -13.44
C ALA A 80 -6.04 3.73 -12.71
N ALA A 81 -5.71 2.56 -12.15
CA ALA A 81 -6.66 1.78 -11.37
C ALA A 81 -7.13 2.50 -10.10
N MET A 82 -6.25 3.24 -9.42
CA MET A 82 -6.60 4.06 -8.26
C MET A 82 -7.56 5.19 -8.63
N GLU A 83 -7.35 5.88 -9.75
CA GLU A 83 -8.23 6.94 -10.23
C GLU A 83 -9.65 6.41 -10.50
N GLU A 84 -9.76 5.32 -11.27
CA GLU A 84 -11.04 4.69 -11.57
C GLU A 84 -11.72 4.14 -10.32
N LYS A 85 -10.95 3.52 -9.42
CA LYS A 85 -11.48 2.99 -8.16
C LYS A 85 -12.00 4.11 -7.25
N LEU A 86 -11.35 5.26 -7.24
CA LEU A 86 -11.79 6.42 -6.48
C LEU A 86 -13.14 6.94 -6.99
N LYS A 87 -13.32 7.07 -8.31
CA LYS A 87 -14.60 7.46 -8.92
C LYS A 87 -15.74 6.51 -8.50
N VAL A 88 -15.49 5.20 -8.54
CA VAL A 88 -16.45 4.18 -8.09
C VAL A 88 -16.77 4.32 -6.60
N ASN A 89 -15.76 4.55 -5.75
CA ASN A 89 -15.96 4.67 -4.31
C ASN A 89 -16.76 5.93 -3.94
N MET A 90 -16.56 7.04 -4.65
CA MET A 90 -17.30 8.30 -4.46
C MET A 90 -18.76 8.20 -4.88
N ALA A 91 -19.07 7.34 -5.85
CA ALA A 91 -20.45 7.12 -6.33
C ALA A 91 -21.25 6.10 -5.50
N ARG A 92 -20.65 5.50 -4.47
CA ARG A 92 -21.31 4.48 -3.62
C ARG A 92 -22.00 5.10 -2.42
N GLU A 93 -23.03 4.40 -1.96
CA GLU A 93 -23.60 4.61 -0.63
C GLU A 93 -22.80 3.85 0.42
N TRP A 94 -22.57 4.53 1.55
CA TRP A 94 -21.80 4.02 2.67
C TRP A 94 -22.64 4.09 3.94
N PRO A 95 -22.54 3.09 4.84
CA PRO A 95 -23.20 3.14 6.13
C PRO A 95 -22.61 4.24 7.03
N GLU A 96 -23.35 4.56 8.08
CA GLU A 96 -22.93 5.55 9.08
C GLU A 96 -21.54 5.23 9.66
N PRO A 97 -20.74 6.26 9.99
CA PRO A 97 -19.44 6.08 10.60
C PRO A 97 -19.45 5.34 11.93
N LYS A 98 -18.63 4.29 12.03
CA LYS A 98 -18.18 3.73 13.31
C LYS A 98 -16.65 3.78 13.38
N ASP A 99 -16.13 4.31 14.48
CA ASP A 99 -14.69 4.40 14.72
C ASP A 99 -14.11 3.02 15.03
N GLY A 100 -12.87 2.78 14.59
CA GLY A 100 -12.16 1.51 14.77
C GLY A 100 -12.70 0.30 13.98
N GLU A 101 -13.68 0.49 13.09
CA GLU A 101 -14.38 -0.62 12.41
C GLU A 101 -14.29 -0.51 10.87
N PRO A 102 -14.12 -1.65 10.17
CA PRO A 102 -14.11 -1.64 8.72
C PRO A 102 -15.49 -1.26 8.17
N ARG A 103 -15.50 -0.48 7.08
CA ARG A 103 -16.74 -0.10 6.39
C ARG A 103 -16.85 -0.81 5.07
N LEU A 104 -17.97 -1.50 4.90
CA LEU A 104 -18.33 -2.15 3.65
C LEU A 104 -19.39 -1.31 2.95
N HIS A 105 -19.22 -1.14 1.64
CA HIS A 105 -20.21 -0.48 0.80
C HIS A 105 -21.52 -1.27 0.79
N ILE A 106 -22.64 -0.56 0.66
CA ILE A 106 -23.95 -1.18 0.47
C ILE A 106 -23.98 -1.76 -0.95
N LYS A 107 -24.28 -3.06 -1.09
CA LYS A 107 -24.51 -3.67 -2.39
C LYS A 107 -25.93 -3.29 -2.86
N PRO A 108 -26.13 -3.00 -4.16
CA PRO A 108 -27.47 -2.81 -4.69
C PRO A 108 -28.34 -4.06 -4.51
#